data_AF-A0A2N6P1G4-F1
#
_entry.id   AF-A0A2N6P1G4-F1
#
_cell.length_a   1.000
_cell.length_b   1.000
_cell.length_c   1.000
_cell.angle_alpha   90.00
_cell.angle_beta   90.00
_cell.angle_gamma   90.00
#
_symmetry.space_group_name_H-M   'P 1'
#
loop_
_entity.id
_entity.type
_entity.pdbx_description
1 polymer ?
#
loop_
_entity_poly.entity_id
_entity_poly.type
_entity_poly.pdbx_seq_one_letter_code
_entity_poly.pdbx_strand_id
1 'polypeptide(L)'
;MSLEPRAAYTPDELARLYPPSLRLQQVQVLMRHGERTPVVNRFAASTGLPEFWPYCSQASRMVSAVLDPSSGSWTTLDWRRRLETFAADSQTPTLGTTMTTTTPNGSLDNMCELGQLTDKGRATATALGQRLRRLYVDQLGFLSETLAATNHMYLRSTPMPRALESMQQALHGLYPPDTRAADLAPPIIHTRHWADDTLLPNTANCKRFNAMMRAFGRRAAERWDDSPEMDRINAKLRKYMPPAATTDPKIADPAAKNARIGVASHPALVGVLDSIAATDAHDGSATKLPKEFYDSQLRADSIKIVVDEWFAGFRESAEYRTLGIGGLLADMTERMVDSAEGLAAPSSQHTPLQFGLSGCHDTTLAATAAFKSIVDRITPTDWKAQCGANLDKPALPSKPEPAGY
;
A
#
# COMPACT_ATOMS: atom_id res chain seq x y z
N MET A 1 6.23 -10.02 5.77
CA MET A 1 5.80 -9.51 7.09
C MET A 1 4.43 -8.89 6.98
N SER A 2 3.50 -9.28 7.87
CA SER A 2 2.28 -8.52 8.13
C SER A 2 2.55 -7.46 9.21
N LEU A 3 1.82 -6.35 9.19
CA LEU A 3 1.90 -5.34 10.23
C LEU A 3 1.27 -5.90 11.51
N GLU A 4 2.00 -5.93 12.62
CA GLU A 4 1.40 -6.19 13.94
C GLU A 4 0.51 -5.00 14.33
N PRO A 5 -0.81 -5.16 14.41
CA PRO A 5 -1.68 -4.04 14.72
C PRO A 5 -1.49 -3.62 16.18
N ARG A 6 -1.45 -2.31 16.45
CA ARG A 6 -1.52 -1.77 17.82
C ARG A 6 -2.77 -2.31 18.53
N ALA A 7 -2.73 -2.53 19.85
CA ALA A 7 -3.92 -2.83 20.63
C ALA A 7 -5.03 -1.75 20.48
N ALA A 8 -6.26 -2.12 20.88
CA ALA A 8 -7.37 -1.15 20.95
C ALA A 8 -7.05 -0.03 21.96
N TYR A 9 -7.60 1.16 21.72
CA TYR A 9 -7.42 2.29 22.64
C TYR A 9 -8.10 1.99 23.98
N THR A 10 -7.39 2.28 25.07
CA THR A 10 -7.98 2.24 26.41
C THR A 10 -8.92 3.43 26.63
N PRO A 11 -9.83 3.38 27.62
CA PRO A 11 -10.66 4.53 27.96
C PRO A 11 -9.85 5.81 28.24
N ASP A 12 -8.73 5.70 28.96
CA ASP A 12 -7.85 6.84 29.27
C ASP A 12 -7.20 7.42 28.02
N GLU A 13 -6.77 6.56 27.09
CA GLU A 13 -6.22 7.01 25.82
C GLU A 13 -7.27 7.72 24.97
N LEU A 14 -8.50 7.20 24.93
CA LEU A 14 -9.60 7.85 24.23
C LEU A 14 -9.94 9.21 24.83
N ALA A 15 -10.05 9.32 26.15
CA ALA A 15 -10.34 10.58 26.82
C ALA A 15 -9.26 11.66 26.54
N ARG A 16 -8.00 11.24 26.37
CA ARG A 16 -6.90 12.14 26.02
C ARG A 16 -6.91 12.55 24.55
N LEU A 17 -7.21 11.63 23.64
CA LEU A 17 -7.17 11.87 22.19
C LEU A 17 -8.46 12.52 21.66
N TYR A 18 -9.59 12.27 22.32
CA TYR A 18 -10.93 12.74 21.99
C TYR A 18 -11.58 13.34 23.25
N PRO A 19 -11.10 14.51 23.71
CA PRO A 19 -11.61 15.11 24.94
C PRO A 19 -13.10 15.47 24.79
N PRO A 20 -13.94 15.31 25.85
CA PRO A 20 -15.38 15.56 25.77
C PRO A 20 -15.80 16.97 25.35
N SER A 21 -14.89 17.96 25.50
CA SER A 21 -15.10 19.33 25.04
C SER A 21 -14.98 19.51 23.52
N LEU A 22 -14.51 18.49 22.80
CA LEU A 22 -14.38 18.48 21.35
C LEU A 22 -15.31 17.43 20.74
N ARG A 23 -15.87 17.74 19.57
CA ARG A 23 -16.72 16.83 18.81
C ARG A 23 -16.03 16.46 17.50
N LEU A 24 -15.78 15.17 17.28
CA LEU A 24 -15.25 14.67 16.01
C LEU A 24 -16.20 15.04 14.86
N GLN A 25 -15.72 15.75 13.84
CA GLN A 25 -16.53 16.18 12.69
C GLN A 25 -16.30 15.32 11.45
N GLN A 26 -15.05 14.97 11.17
CA GLN A 26 -14.65 14.27 9.95
C GLN A 26 -13.48 13.33 10.21
N VAL A 27 -13.46 12.20 9.51
CA VAL A 27 -12.33 11.25 9.47
C VAL A 27 -11.96 10.96 8.02
N GLN A 28 -10.68 10.95 7.69
CA GLN A 28 -10.18 10.51 6.38
C GLN A 28 -9.07 9.47 6.58
N VAL A 29 -9.29 8.25 6.09
CA VAL A 29 -8.37 7.10 6.23
C VAL A 29 -7.68 6.81 4.91
N LEU A 30 -6.35 6.81 4.92
CA LEU A 30 -5.52 6.25 3.84
C LEU A 30 -5.06 4.85 4.27
N MET A 31 -5.27 3.84 3.43
CA MET A 31 -4.82 2.47 3.71
C MET A 31 -4.01 1.89 2.56
N ARG A 32 -2.89 1.25 2.89
CA ARG A 32 -2.17 0.38 1.95
C ARG A 32 -3.02 -0.87 1.70
N HIS A 33 -2.93 -1.41 0.48
CA HIS A 33 -3.45 -2.74 0.20
C HIS A 33 -2.88 -3.82 1.16
N GLY A 34 -3.62 -4.91 1.35
CA GLY A 34 -3.18 -6.05 2.15
C GLY A 34 -2.06 -6.88 1.49
N GLU A 35 -1.78 -8.03 2.10
CA GLU A 35 -0.79 -9.00 1.62
C GLU A 35 -1.11 -9.51 0.21
N ARG A 36 -0.08 -9.53 -0.62
CA ARG A 36 -0.14 -9.97 -2.02
C ARG A 36 1.01 -10.91 -2.35
N THR A 37 0.88 -11.61 -3.46
CA THR A 37 2.02 -12.26 -4.12
C THR A 37 3.06 -11.21 -4.54
N PRO A 38 4.34 -11.62 -4.78
CA PRO A 38 5.35 -10.71 -5.31
C PRO A 38 4.94 -10.20 -6.69
N VAL A 39 5.38 -9.00 -7.06
CA VAL A 39 5.07 -8.45 -8.40
C VAL A 39 5.88 -9.11 -9.52
N VAL A 40 7.01 -9.74 -9.16
CA VAL A 40 7.86 -10.51 -10.07
C VAL A 40 8.43 -11.70 -9.31
N ASN A 41 8.42 -12.89 -9.93
CA ASN A 41 9.08 -14.06 -9.36
C ASN A 41 10.59 -14.07 -9.66
N ARG A 42 11.37 -13.45 -8.78
CA ARG A 42 12.83 -13.32 -8.94
C ARG A 42 13.62 -14.59 -8.60
N PHE A 43 13.00 -15.54 -7.91
CA PHE A 43 13.68 -16.68 -7.30
C PHE A 43 13.19 -18.03 -7.83
N ALA A 44 12.42 -18.05 -8.90
CA ALA A 44 11.97 -19.26 -9.58
C ALA A 44 13.15 -20.19 -9.89
N ALA A 45 14.14 -19.69 -10.64
CA ALA A 45 15.26 -20.50 -11.12
C ALA A 45 16.21 -20.94 -9.99
N SER A 46 16.44 -20.09 -8.98
CA SER A 46 17.45 -20.33 -7.94
C SER A 46 16.93 -21.05 -6.69
N THR A 47 15.62 -21.05 -6.46
CA THR A 47 15.01 -21.64 -5.26
C THR A 47 13.83 -22.56 -5.54
N GLY A 48 13.32 -22.60 -6.78
CA GLY A 48 12.09 -23.31 -7.12
C GLY A 48 10.82 -22.61 -6.63
N LEU A 49 10.90 -21.32 -6.26
CA LEU A 49 9.73 -20.55 -5.83
C LEU A 49 8.66 -20.57 -6.93
N PRO A 50 7.44 -21.07 -6.67
CA PRO A 50 6.41 -21.19 -7.70
C PRO A 50 5.93 -19.81 -8.16
N GLU A 51 5.58 -19.72 -9.45
CA GLU A 51 5.01 -18.51 -10.05
C GLU A 51 3.59 -18.25 -9.54
N PHE A 52 2.76 -19.29 -9.48
CA PHE A 52 1.39 -19.22 -8.97
C PHE A 52 1.32 -19.67 -7.52
N TRP A 53 0.56 -18.94 -6.71
CA TRP A 53 0.47 -19.16 -5.26
C TRP A 53 -0.94 -19.60 -4.86
N PRO A 54 -1.10 -20.54 -3.92
CA PRO A 54 -2.39 -21.16 -3.60
C PRO A 54 -3.18 -20.36 -2.53
N TYR A 55 -3.30 -19.04 -2.71
CA TYR A 55 -3.87 -18.13 -1.70
C TYR A 55 -4.91 -17.16 -2.26
N CYS A 56 -5.57 -17.51 -3.37
CA CYS A 56 -6.55 -16.65 -4.02
C CYS A 56 -7.87 -17.37 -4.27
N SER A 57 -8.60 -17.70 -3.20
CA SER A 57 -9.83 -18.47 -3.31
C SER A 57 -10.93 -17.71 -4.04
N GLN A 58 -10.83 -16.38 -4.11
CA GLN A 58 -11.68 -15.52 -4.94
C GLN A 58 -11.68 -15.95 -6.42
N ALA A 59 -10.59 -16.55 -6.92
CA ALA A 59 -10.54 -17.08 -8.28
C ALA A 59 -11.61 -18.16 -8.56
N SER A 60 -12.12 -18.83 -7.51
CA SER A 60 -13.21 -19.80 -7.61
C SER A 60 -14.63 -19.19 -7.55
N ARG A 61 -14.75 -17.87 -7.35
CA ARG A 61 -16.02 -17.16 -7.11
C ARG A 61 -16.00 -15.76 -7.72
N MET A 62 -15.91 -15.69 -9.05
CA MET A 62 -15.93 -14.43 -9.80
C MET A 62 -17.37 -14.08 -10.18
N VAL A 63 -17.70 -12.78 -10.15
CA VAL A 63 -19.00 -12.26 -10.57
C VAL A 63 -18.78 -11.15 -11.58
N SER A 64 -19.48 -11.22 -12.71
CA SER A 64 -19.45 -10.19 -13.76
C SER A 64 -20.85 -9.62 -13.99
N ALA A 65 -20.93 -8.31 -14.26
CA ALA A 65 -22.16 -7.70 -14.77
C ALA A 65 -22.24 -7.96 -16.28
N VAL A 66 -23.39 -8.48 -16.74
CA VAL A 66 -23.64 -8.83 -18.14
C VAL A 66 -24.86 -8.06 -18.62
N LEU A 67 -24.67 -7.23 -19.65
CA LEU A 67 -25.74 -6.49 -20.31
C LEU A 67 -26.49 -7.42 -21.26
N ASP A 68 -27.81 -7.49 -21.14
CA ASP A 68 -28.69 -8.05 -22.16
C ASP A 68 -29.04 -6.94 -23.17
N PRO A 69 -28.54 -7.01 -24.42
CA PRO A 69 -28.78 -5.96 -25.41
C PRO A 69 -30.25 -5.84 -25.84
N SER A 70 -31.05 -6.90 -25.64
CA SER A 70 -32.46 -6.91 -26.05
C SER A 70 -33.36 -6.15 -25.07
N SER A 71 -33.07 -6.24 -23.77
CA SER A 71 -33.84 -5.57 -22.72
C SER A 71 -33.16 -4.31 -22.18
N GLY A 72 -31.86 -4.13 -22.43
CA GLY A 72 -31.04 -3.10 -21.80
C GLY A 72 -30.77 -3.35 -20.31
N SER A 73 -31.17 -4.52 -19.79
CA SER A 73 -31.03 -4.87 -18.39
C SER A 73 -29.67 -5.51 -18.09
N TRP A 74 -29.23 -5.40 -16.84
CA TRP A 74 -27.99 -6.01 -16.36
C TRP A 74 -28.30 -7.24 -15.50
N THR A 75 -27.56 -8.31 -15.73
CA THR A 75 -27.61 -9.56 -14.95
C THR A 75 -26.23 -9.88 -14.37
N THR A 76 -26.16 -10.80 -13.41
CA THR A 76 -24.90 -11.31 -12.87
C THR A 76 -24.54 -12.66 -13.50
N LEU A 77 -23.26 -12.83 -13.87
CA LEU A 77 -22.69 -14.10 -14.28
C LEU A 77 -21.68 -14.55 -13.23
N ASP A 78 -21.96 -15.69 -12.59
CA ASP A 78 -21.02 -16.38 -11.73
C ASP A 78 -20.08 -17.25 -12.58
N TRP A 79 -18.76 -17.10 -12.37
CA TRP A 79 -17.76 -17.86 -13.11
C TRP A 79 -16.52 -18.16 -12.26
N ARG A 80 -15.67 -19.05 -12.78
CA ARG A 80 -14.40 -19.44 -12.14
C ARG A 80 -13.25 -19.20 -13.09
N ARG A 81 -12.12 -18.73 -12.54
CA ARG A 81 -10.88 -18.56 -13.29
C ARG A 81 -9.93 -19.71 -12.98
N ARG A 82 -9.32 -20.27 -14.02
CA ARG A 82 -8.11 -21.09 -13.95
C ARG A 82 -7.00 -20.37 -14.69
N LEU A 83 -5.78 -20.53 -14.20
CA LEU A 83 -4.59 -19.97 -14.84
C LEU A 83 -3.95 -21.01 -15.72
N GLU A 84 -3.55 -20.60 -16.92
CA GLU A 84 -2.76 -21.40 -17.84
C GLU A 84 -1.37 -20.77 -17.97
N THR A 85 -0.37 -21.64 -18.14
CA THR A 85 1.01 -21.31 -18.47
C THR A 85 1.52 -22.32 -19.48
N PHE A 86 2.80 -22.27 -19.83
CA PHE A 86 3.41 -23.24 -20.74
C PHE A 86 4.23 -24.28 -19.99
N ALA A 87 4.13 -25.55 -20.42
CA ALA A 87 5.04 -26.60 -19.98
C ALA A 87 6.48 -26.23 -20.33
N ALA A 88 7.41 -26.49 -19.41
CA ALA A 88 8.80 -26.05 -19.50
C ALA A 88 9.54 -26.64 -20.72
N ASP A 89 9.09 -27.80 -21.22
CA ASP A 89 9.77 -28.60 -22.24
C ASP A 89 9.13 -28.53 -23.65
N SER A 90 7.86 -28.15 -23.74
CA SER A 90 7.06 -28.42 -24.94
C SER A 90 6.23 -27.23 -25.42
N GLN A 91 6.31 -26.06 -24.77
CA GLN A 91 5.45 -24.89 -25.01
C GLN A 91 3.95 -25.24 -25.11
N THR A 92 3.56 -26.36 -24.53
CA THR A 92 2.18 -26.82 -24.55
C THR A 92 1.45 -26.14 -23.40
N PRO A 93 0.25 -25.58 -23.61
CA PRO A 93 -0.54 -25.02 -22.53
C PRO A 93 -0.77 -26.05 -21.42
N THR A 94 -0.52 -25.64 -20.18
CA THR A 94 -0.74 -26.42 -18.96
C THR A 94 -1.35 -25.52 -17.89
N LEU A 95 -2.01 -26.12 -16.90
CA LEU A 95 -2.53 -25.35 -15.77
C LEU A 95 -1.40 -24.83 -14.88
N GLY A 96 -1.55 -23.60 -14.44
CA GLY A 96 -0.72 -23.00 -13.40
C GLY A 96 -0.92 -23.75 -12.09
N THR A 97 0.14 -24.36 -11.59
CA THR A 97 0.15 -25.13 -10.34
C THR A 97 1.33 -24.71 -9.48
N THR A 98 1.25 -25.02 -8.19
CA THR A 98 2.44 -25.04 -7.34
C THR A 98 3.23 -26.32 -7.65
N MET A 99 4.55 -26.25 -7.84
CA MET A 99 5.38 -27.44 -8.16
C MET A 99 5.24 -28.62 -7.17
N THR A 100 4.63 -28.40 -6.01
CA THR A 100 4.47 -29.36 -4.91
C THR A 100 3.13 -30.11 -4.88
N THR A 101 2.19 -29.88 -5.80
CA THR A 101 0.89 -30.58 -5.77
C THR A 101 0.92 -31.90 -6.54
N THR A 102 1.46 -32.95 -5.92
CA THR A 102 0.94 -34.32 -6.06
C THR A 102 -0.26 -34.58 -5.14
N THR A 103 -0.75 -33.56 -4.43
CA THR A 103 -1.94 -33.67 -3.57
C THR A 103 -3.24 -33.61 -4.39
N PRO A 104 -4.16 -34.59 -4.26
CA PRO A 104 -5.45 -34.61 -4.98
C PRO A 104 -6.40 -33.43 -4.66
N ASN A 105 -6.11 -32.64 -3.61
CA ASN A 105 -6.99 -31.61 -3.05
C ASN A 105 -6.48 -30.17 -3.22
N GLY A 106 -5.39 -29.93 -3.94
CA GLY A 106 -4.94 -28.58 -4.29
C GLY A 106 -5.88 -27.97 -5.32
N SER A 107 -6.85 -27.15 -4.90
CA SER A 107 -7.83 -26.58 -5.83
C SER A 107 -7.14 -25.71 -6.88
N LEU A 108 -7.20 -26.14 -8.14
CA LEU A 108 -6.79 -25.37 -9.33
C LEU A 108 -7.52 -24.01 -9.42
N ASP A 109 -8.63 -23.87 -8.69
CA ASP A 109 -9.46 -22.68 -8.65
C ASP A 109 -9.00 -21.69 -7.52
N ASN A 110 -7.81 -21.87 -6.94
CA ASN A 110 -7.27 -21.06 -5.83
C ASN A 110 -5.91 -20.40 -6.16
N MET A 111 -5.63 -20.15 -7.44
CA MET A 111 -4.32 -19.66 -7.88
C MET A 111 -4.27 -18.13 -7.99
N CYS A 112 -3.24 -17.54 -7.37
CA CYS A 112 -2.90 -16.13 -7.48
C CYS A 112 -1.99 -15.86 -8.67
N GLU A 113 -2.25 -14.76 -9.39
CA GLU A 113 -1.29 -14.11 -10.29
C GLU A 113 -0.23 -13.32 -9.51
N LEU A 114 0.85 -12.91 -10.19
CA LEU A 114 1.85 -12.01 -9.61
C LEU A 114 1.25 -10.64 -9.26
N GLY A 115 1.55 -10.15 -8.06
CA GLY A 115 1.02 -8.89 -7.54
C GLY A 115 -0.46 -8.91 -7.13
N GLN A 116 -1.14 -10.06 -7.14
CA GLN A 116 -2.54 -10.21 -6.77
C GLN A 116 -2.74 -10.22 -5.24
N LEU A 117 -3.82 -9.59 -4.77
CA LEU A 117 -4.23 -9.64 -3.36
C LEU A 117 -4.62 -11.06 -2.95
N THR A 118 -4.03 -11.54 -1.85
CA THR A 118 -4.29 -12.88 -1.32
C THR A 118 -5.45 -12.91 -0.33
N ASP A 119 -5.90 -14.11 0.05
CA ASP A 119 -6.92 -14.29 1.09
C ASP A 119 -6.45 -13.76 2.45
N LYS A 120 -5.15 -13.87 2.75
CA LYS A 120 -4.57 -13.23 3.94
C LYS A 120 -4.69 -11.71 3.85
N GLY A 121 -4.39 -11.14 2.69
CA GLY A 121 -4.56 -9.70 2.44
C GLY A 121 -6.00 -9.21 2.53
N ARG A 122 -6.97 -10.03 2.11
CA ARG A 122 -8.40 -9.76 2.33
C ARG A 122 -8.73 -9.76 3.82
N ALA A 123 -8.31 -10.80 4.55
CA ALA A 123 -8.59 -10.94 5.97
C ALA A 123 -7.98 -9.80 6.82
N THR A 124 -6.74 -9.40 6.55
CA THR A 124 -6.10 -8.28 7.27
C THR A 124 -6.77 -6.95 6.98
N ALA A 125 -7.20 -6.72 5.74
CA ALA A 125 -7.99 -5.55 5.38
C ALA A 125 -9.37 -5.53 6.05
N THR A 126 -10.05 -6.68 6.16
CA THR A 126 -11.29 -6.81 6.95
C THR A 126 -11.04 -6.50 8.43
N ALA A 127 -9.94 -7.00 9.01
CA ALA A 127 -9.57 -6.72 10.40
C ALA A 127 -9.30 -5.22 10.64
N LEU A 128 -8.72 -4.51 9.66
CA LEU A 128 -8.62 -3.05 9.70
C LEU A 128 -10.02 -2.41 9.74
N GLY A 129 -10.94 -2.85 8.90
CA GLY A 129 -12.34 -2.42 8.92
C GLY A 129 -13.01 -2.59 10.29
N GLN A 130 -12.86 -3.78 10.89
CA GLN A 130 -13.40 -4.07 12.23
C GLN A 130 -12.80 -3.17 13.30
N ARG A 131 -11.51 -2.85 13.20
CA ARG A 131 -10.86 -1.88 14.10
C ARG A 131 -11.43 -0.47 13.92
N LEU A 132 -11.71 -0.05 12.69
CA LEU A 132 -12.36 1.22 12.41
C LEU A 132 -13.79 1.25 12.98
N ARG A 133 -14.54 0.15 12.87
CA ARG A 133 -15.86 0.01 13.50
C ARG A 133 -15.76 0.17 15.01
N ARG A 134 -14.87 -0.57 15.66
CA ARG A 134 -14.68 -0.50 17.11
C ARG A 134 -14.41 0.93 17.58
N LEU A 135 -13.58 1.67 16.87
CA LEU A 135 -13.27 3.05 17.24
C LEU A 135 -14.43 4.00 16.93
N TYR A 136 -14.86 4.05 15.67
CA TYR A 136 -15.73 5.12 15.18
C TYR A 136 -17.23 4.85 15.36
N VAL A 137 -17.63 3.58 15.49
CA VAL A 137 -19.01 3.20 15.81
C VAL A 137 -19.10 2.94 17.31
N ASP A 138 -18.42 1.90 17.81
CA ASP A 138 -18.71 1.36 19.15
C ASP A 138 -18.19 2.26 20.29
N GLN A 139 -16.99 2.83 20.16
CA GLN A 139 -16.35 3.59 21.24
C GLN A 139 -16.67 5.09 21.20
N LEU A 140 -16.68 5.70 20.01
CA LEU A 140 -16.88 7.13 19.85
C LEU A 140 -18.33 7.50 19.48
N GLY A 141 -19.15 6.56 19.01
CA GLY A 141 -20.49 6.85 18.50
C GLY A 141 -20.49 7.87 17.35
N PHE A 142 -19.38 7.99 16.62
CA PHE A 142 -19.20 8.98 15.57
C PHE A 142 -19.93 8.58 14.29
N LEU A 143 -19.86 7.31 13.93
CA LEU A 143 -20.58 6.70 12.81
C LEU A 143 -21.77 5.90 13.33
N SER A 144 -22.86 5.88 12.55
CA SER A 144 -24.05 5.12 12.88
C SER A 144 -23.77 3.61 12.96
N GLU A 145 -24.49 2.90 13.83
CA GLU A 145 -24.36 1.45 13.94
C GLU A 145 -24.77 0.71 12.66
N THR A 146 -25.79 1.24 11.97
CA THR A 146 -26.33 0.73 10.70
C THR A 146 -26.00 1.66 9.54
N LEU A 147 -25.47 1.10 8.45
CA LEU A 147 -25.23 1.83 7.20
C LEU A 147 -26.50 1.90 6.37
N ALA A 148 -27.20 3.04 6.45
CA ALA A 148 -28.42 3.29 5.68
C ALA A 148 -28.17 4.00 4.33
N ALA A 149 -27.08 4.76 4.23
CA ALA A 149 -26.69 5.48 3.01
C ALA A 149 -25.17 5.68 2.97
N THR A 150 -24.59 5.95 1.80
CA THR A 150 -23.13 6.20 1.64
C THR A 150 -22.80 7.62 1.17
N ASN A 151 -23.79 8.52 1.10
CA ASN A 151 -23.61 9.91 0.68
C ASN A 151 -22.74 10.76 1.62
N HIS A 152 -22.66 10.39 2.89
CA HIS A 152 -21.76 10.99 3.89
C HIS A 152 -20.35 10.38 3.87
N MET A 153 -20.09 9.45 2.93
CA MET A 153 -18.79 8.79 2.76
C MET A 153 -18.10 9.19 1.48
N TYR A 154 -16.76 9.22 1.52
CA TYR A 154 -15.92 9.34 0.33
C TYR A 154 -15.05 8.10 0.18
N LEU A 155 -15.47 7.19 -0.70
CA LEU A 155 -14.74 5.95 -0.98
C LEU A 155 -13.94 6.13 -2.25
N ARG A 156 -12.61 5.97 -2.18
CA ARG A 156 -11.72 6.11 -3.33
C ARG A 156 -10.68 5.00 -3.36
N SER A 157 -10.25 4.59 -4.54
CA SER A 157 -9.08 3.73 -4.70
C SER A 157 -8.25 4.16 -5.89
N THR A 158 -6.97 3.81 -5.87
CA THR A 158 -6.19 3.75 -7.11
C THR A 158 -6.79 2.71 -8.07
N PRO A 159 -6.51 2.79 -9.39
CA PRO A 159 -6.91 1.78 -10.37
C PRO A 159 -6.32 0.38 -10.14
N MET A 160 -5.45 0.21 -9.15
CA MET A 160 -4.78 -1.06 -8.91
C MET A 160 -5.75 -2.04 -8.19
N PRO A 161 -6.07 -3.21 -8.76
CA PRO A 161 -7.12 -4.10 -8.22
C PRO A 161 -6.91 -4.46 -6.74
N ARG A 162 -5.67 -4.77 -6.34
CA ARG A 162 -5.33 -5.06 -4.95
C ARG A 162 -5.66 -3.94 -3.96
N ALA A 163 -5.57 -2.67 -4.38
CA ALA A 163 -5.91 -1.53 -3.54
C ALA A 163 -7.43 -1.38 -3.41
N LEU A 164 -8.15 -1.55 -4.52
CA LEU A 164 -9.61 -1.52 -4.55
C LEU A 164 -10.20 -2.64 -3.70
N GLU A 165 -9.77 -3.88 -3.92
CA GLU A 165 -10.23 -5.05 -3.16
C GLU A 165 -9.96 -4.89 -1.67
N SER A 166 -8.78 -4.39 -1.28
CA SER A 166 -8.46 -4.16 0.13
C SER A 166 -9.38 -3.10 0.75
N MET A 167 -9.67 -2.02 0.03
CA MET A 167 -10.58 -0.98 0.51
C MET A 167 -12.02 -1.53 0.67
N GLN A 168 -12.49 -2.34 -0.28
CA GLN A 168 -13.77 -3.04 -0.19
C GLN A 168 -13.83 -3.98 1.02
N GLN A 169 -12.75 -4.70 1.32
CA GLN A 169 -12.65 -5.55 2.51
C GLN A 169 -12.66 -4.74 3.82
N ALA A 170 -11.99 -3.59 3.85
CA ALA A 170 -12.05 -2.69 5.00
C ALA A 170 -13.45 -2.10 5.18
N LEU A 171 -14.15 -1.72 4.11
CA LEU A 171 -15.56 -1.31 4.19
C LEU A 171 -16.44 -2.45 4.69
N HIS A 172 -16.19 -3.68 4.24
CA HIS A 172 -16.89 -4.87 4.72
C HIS A 172 -16.67 -5.12 6.22
N GLY A 173 -15.45 -4.94 6.73
CA GLY A 173 -15.17 -5.03 8.16
C GLY A 173 -15.79 -3.89 8.99
N LEU A 174 -15.89 -2.68 8.41
CA LEU A 174 -16.51 -1.52 9.06
C LEU A 174 -18.03 -1.67 9.17
N TYR A 175 -18.67 -2.13 8.09
CA TYR A 175 -20.09 -2.44 8.02
C TYR A 175 -20.31 -3.84 7.46
N PRO A 176 -20.29 -4.88 8.32
CA PRO A 176 -20.69 -6.24 7.94
C PRO A 176 -22.13 -6.30 7.39
N PRO A 177 -22.53 -7.32 6.59
CA PRO A 177 -23.81 -7.35 5.90
C PRO A 177 -25.05 -7.19 6.81
N ASP A 178 -25.00 -7.73 8.01
CA ASP A 178 -26.04 -7.63 9.05
C ASP A 178 -26.15 -6.24 9.70
N THR A 179 -25.20 -5.34 9.41
CA THR A 179 -25.20 -3.94 9.87
C THR A 179 -25.55 -2.95 8.74
N ARG A 180 -26.08 -3.45 7.63
CA ARG A 180 -26.50 -2.63 6.46
C ARG A 180 -28.02 -2.63 6.36
N ALA A 181 -28.58 -1.49 5.98
CA ALA A 181 -30.00 -1.44 5.66
C ALA A 181 -30.34 -2.36 4.48
N ALA A 182 -31.53 -2.96 4.49
CA ALA A 182 -31.95 -3.92 3.47
C ALA A 182 -32.05 -3.29 2.06
N ASP A 183 -32.35 -1.99 2.00
CA ASP A 183 -32.49 -1.17 0.81
C ASP A 183 -31.26 -0.29 0.53
N LEU A 184 -30.12 -0.56 1.19
CA LEU A 184 -28.88 0.18 0.98
C LEU A 184 -28.47 0.12 -0.51
N ALA A 185 -28.43 1.29 -1.15
CA ALA A 185 -27.92 1.42 -2.50
C ALA A 185 -26.43 1.00 -2.57
N PRO A 186 -25.96 0.43 -3.71
CA PRO A 186 -24.55 0.09 -3.88
C PRO A 186 -23.62 1.29 -3.61
N PRO A 187 -22.52 1.11 -2.86
CA PRO A 187 -21.60 2.19 -2.56
C PRO A 187 -20.94 2.72 -3.84
N ILE A 188 -20.85 4.05 -3.96
CA ILE A 188 -20.08 4.70 -5.01
C ILE A 188 -18.61 4.67 -4.61
N ILE A 189 -17.76 4.09 -5.47
CA ILE A 189 -16.30 4.08 -5.28
C ILE A 189 -15.66 4.86 -6.42
N HIS A 190 -14.90 5.89 -6.07
CA HIS A 190 -14.21 6.72 -7.04
C HIS A 190 -12.84 6.14 -7.41
N THR A 191 -12.55 6.13 -8.70
CA THR A 191 -11.19 5.90 -9.23
C THR A 191 -10.83 7.07 -10.14
N ARG A 192 -9.56 7.48 -10.16
CA ARG A 192 -9.06 8.43 -11.16
C ARG A 192 -8.34 7.67 -12.27
N HIS A 193 -8.27 8.27 -13.45
CA HIS A 193 -7.43 7.75 -14.53
C HIS A 193 -5.97 7.66 -14.07
N TRP A 194 -5.23 6.63 -14.52
CA TRP A 194 -3.88 6.33 -14.03
C TRP A 194 -2.93 7.53 -14.11
N ALA A 195 -3.03 8.34 -15.17
CA ALA A 195 -2.16 9.50 -15.37
C ALA A 195 -2.48 10.70 -14.42
N ASP A 196 -3.67 10.72 -13.83
CA ASP A 196 -4.20 11.86 -13.05
C ASP A 196 -4.41 11.51 -11.58
N ASP A 197 -4.07 10.28 -11.19
CA ASP A 197 -4.29 9.81 -9.83
C ASP A 197 -3.30 10.43 -8.85
N THR A 198 -3.85 11.09 -7.83
CA THR A 198 -3.11 11.69 -6.71
C THR A 198 -2.96 10.73 -5.52
N LEU A 199 -3.64 9.57 -5.48
CA LEU A 199 -3.51 8.58 -4.40
C LEU A 199 -2.18 7.83 -4.40
N LEU A 200 -1.25 8.20 -5.28
CA LEU A 200 0.14 7.72 -5.29
C LEU A 200 1.07 8.83 -5.81
N PRO A 201 2.36 8.79 -5.45
CA PRO A 201 3.38 9.60 -6.09
C PRO A 201 3.55 9.23 -7.57
N ASN A 202 2.83 9.95 -8.43
CA ASN A 202 2.56 9.51 -9.79
C ASN A 202 3.65 9.95 -10.76
N THR A 203 4.53 9.01 -11.14
CA THR A 203 5.59 9.23 -12.13
C THR A 203 5.12 9.08 -13.58
N ALA A 204 3.89 8.62 -13.83
CA ALA A 204 3.41 8.33 -15.18
C ALA A 204 3.22 9.60 -16.01
N ASN A 205 2.69 10.67 -15.40
CA ASN A 205 2.43 11.93 -16.10
C ASN A 205 3.34 13.09 -15.65
N CYS A 206 3.88 13.03 -14.43
CA CYS A 206 4.76 14.09 -13.92
C CYS A 206 6.24 13.83 -14.30
N LYS A 207 6.65 14.32 -15.49
CA LYS A 207 8.04 14.18 -15.99
C LYS A 207 9.07 14.75 -15.02
N ARG A 208 8.77 15.89 -14.38
CA ARG A 208 9.67 16.53 -13.40
C ARG A 208 9.82 15.68 -12.16
N PHE A 209 8.73 15.16 -11.59
CA PHE A 209 8.78 14.24 -10.46
C PHE A 209 9.57 12.97 -10.78
N ASN A 210 9.34 12.39 -11.95
CA ASN A 210 10.08 11.22 -12.43
C ASN A 210 11.60 11.50 -12.54
N ALA A 211 12.00 12.66 -13.08
CA ALA A 211 13.41 13.05 -13.15
C ALA A 211 14.03 13.19 -11.75
N MET A 212 13.31 13.76 -10.79
CA MET A 212 13.76 13.88 -9.40
C MET A 212 13.86 12.52 -8.71
N MET A 213 12.84 11.65 -8.85
CA MET A 213 12.87 10.27 -8.31
C MET A 213 14.11 9.51 -8.80
N ARG A 214 14.44 9.62 -10.09
CA ARG A 214 15.68 9.02 -10.64
C ARG A 214 16.95 9.64 -10.07
N ALA A 215 16.98 10.95 -9.84
CA ALA A 215 18.14 11.62 -9.24
C ALA A 215 18.37 11.18 -7.79
N PHE A 216 17.30 11.08 -7.00
CA PHE A 216 17.37 10.54 -5.63
C PHE A 216 17.77 9.05 -5.63
N GLY A 217 17.25 8.25 -6.57
CA GLY A 217 17.66 6.85 -6.75
C GLY A 217 19.15 6.70 -7.09
N ARG A 218 19.70 7.54 -7.98
CA ARG A 218 21.14 7.54 -8.28
C ARG A 218 21.99 7.91 -7.07
N ARG A 219 21.60 8.95 -6.32
CA ARG A 219 22.29 9.33 -5.08
C ARG A 219 22.24 8.21 -4.04
N ALA A 220 21.13 7.49 -3.94
CA ALA A 220 21.01 6.34 -3.06
C ALA A 220 21.94 5.20 -3.51
N ALA A 221 22.06 4.93 -4.81
CA ALA A 221 23.02 3.97 -5.34
C ALA A 221 24.47 4.34 -5.01
N GLU A 222 24.88 5.60 -5.27
CA GLU A 222 26.21 6.12 -4.92
C GLU A 222 26.53 5.96 -3.42
N ARG A 223 25.52 6.10 -2.57
CA ARG A 223 25.66 5.98 -1.11
C ARG A 223 25.71 4.54 -0.62
N TRP A 224 24.86 3.67 -1.17
CA TRP A 224 24.57 2.37 -0.58
C TRP A 224 25.18 1.19 -1.32
N ASP A 225 25.47 1.29 -2.62
CA ASP A 225 25.88 0.11 -3.39
C ASP A 225 27.20 -0.48 -2.86
N ASP A 226 28.16 0.35 -2.47
CA ASP A 226 29.45 -0.09 -1.90
C ASP A 226 29.49 0.02 -0.35
N SER A 227 28.32 0.07 0.29
CA SER A 227 28.23 0.17 1.75
C SER A 227 28.41 -1.18 2.47
N PRO A 228 28.84 -1.17 3.75
CA PRO A 228 28.88 -2.39 4.58
C PRO A 228 27.52 -3.08 4.71
N GLU A 229 26.42 -2.33 4.73
CA GLU A 229 25.04 -2.84 4.70
C GLU A 229 24.79 -3.68 3.45
N MET A 230 25.11 -3.15 2.27
CA MET A 230 24.91 -3.86 1.01
C MET A 230 25.85 -5.06 0.87
N ASP A 231 27.06 -4.99 1.43
CA ASP A 231 27.98 -6.12 1.49
C ASP A 231 27.43 -7.27 2.35
N ARG A 232 26.82 -6.97 3.52
CA ARG A 232 26.15 -7.99 4.35
C ARG A 232 24.98 -8.65 3.64
N ILE A 233 24.19 -7.88 2.89
CA ILE A 233 23.09 -8.41 2.07
C ILE A 233 23.66 -9.36 1.00
N ASN A 234 24.68 -8.93 0.26
CA ASN A 234 25.29 -9.73 -0.80
C ASN A 234 25.98 -10.99 -0.27
N ALA A 235 26.62 -10.94 0.91
CA ALA A 235 27.24 -12.11 1.54
C ALA A 235 26.24 -13.26 1.76
N LYS A 236 24.95 -12.95 1.97
CA LYS A 236 23.90 -13.96 2.17
C LYS A 236 23.18 -14.33 0.87
N LEU A 237 22.80 -13.34 0.08
CA LEU A 237 21.81 -13.53 -1.00
C LEU A 237 22.40 -13.60 -2.40
N ARG A 238 23.64 -13.14 -2.63
CA ARG A 238 24.23 -13.09 -3.97
C ARG A 238 24.27 -14.46 -4.66
N LYS A 239 24.43 -15.54 -3.90
CA LYS A 239 24.39 -16.92 -4.42
C LYS A 239 23.06 -17.32 -5.07
N TYR A 240 21.97 -16.60 -4.82
CA TYR A 240 20.66 -16.82 -5.41
C TYR A 240 20.34 -15.89 -6.59
N MET A 241 21.21 -14.91 -6.87
CA MET A 241 21.03 -13.99 -7.99
C MET A 241 21.37 -14.68 -9.32
N PRO A 242 20.75 -14.26 -10.43
CA PRO A 242 21.15 -14.75 -11.76
C PRO A 242 22.62 -14.40 -12.03
N PRO A 243 23.26 -15.04 -13.03
CA PRO A 243 24.57 -14.63 -13.52
C PRO A 243 24.61 -13.12 -13.83
N ALA A 244 25.72 -12.46 -13.54
CA ALA A 244 25.88 -11.04 -13.91
C ALA A 244 25.68 -10.88 -15.43
N ALA A 245 24.89 -9.88 -15.82
CA ALA A 245 24.69 -9.56 -17.22
C ALA A 245 26.05 -9.22 -17.86
N THR A 246 26.36 -9.87 -18.98
CA THR A 246 27.45 -9.47 -19.87
C THR A 246 26.98 -8.26 -20.70
N THR A 247 27.89 -7.60 -21.41
CA THR A 247 27.55 -6.48 -22.31
C THR A 247 26.59 -6.87 -23.45
N ASP A 248 26.38 -8.17 -23.67
CA ASP A 248 25.35 -8.71 -24.58
C ASP A 248 24.46 -9.73 -23.83
N PRO A 249 23.19 -9.42 -23.53
CA PRO A 249 22.29 -10.32 -22.79
C PRO A 249 21.99 -11.65 -23.49
N LYS A 250 22.42 -11.85 -24.75
CA LYS A 250 22.33 -13.13 -25.47
C LYS A 250 23.53 -14.05 -25.25
N ILE A 251 24.61 -13.57 -24.66
CA ILE A 251 25.84 -14.34 -24.41
C ILE A 251 25.95 -14.60 -22.92
N ALA A 252 25.47 -15.76 -22.48
CA ALA A 252 25.74 -16.26 -21.14
C ALA A 252 27.22 -16.64 -21.03
N ASP A 253 27.97 -15.97 -20.16
CA ASP A 253 29.32 -16.39 -19.79
C ASP A 253 29.22 -17.44 -18.67
N PRO A 254 29.57 -18.71 -18.91
CA PRO A 254 29.52 -19.76 -17.90
C PRO A 254 30.49 -19.55 -16.73
N ALA A 255 31.43 -18.60 -16.81
CA ALA A 255 32.31 -18.20 -15.72
C ALA A 255 31.80 -16.96 -14.94
N ALA A 256 30.68 -16.36 -15.34
CA ALA A 256 30.16 -15.14 -14.72
C ALA A 256 29.74 -15.40 -13.27
N LYS A 257 30.30 -14.61 -12.34
CA LYS A 257 29.82 -14.56 -10.96
C LYS A 257 28.37 -14.07 -10.95
N ASN A 258 27.57 -14.56 -10.01
CA ASN A 258 26.22 -14.07 -9.81
C ASN A 258 26.18 -12.54 -9.64
N ALA A 259 25.13 -11.93 -10.18
CA ALA A 259 24.89 -10.49 -10.14
C ALA A 259 24.93 -9.98 -8.71
N ARG A 260 25.61 -8.86 -8.50
CA ARG A 260 25.61 -8.18 -7.20
C ARG A 260 24.27 -7.45 -7.02
N ILE A 261 23.70 -7.55 -5.82
CA ILE A 261 22.53 -6.77 -5.41
C ILE A 261 22.98 -5.34 -5.11
N GLY A 262 22.19 -4.37 -5.53
CA GLY A 262 22.39 -2.94 -5.39
C GLY A 262 21.07 -2.19 -5.56
N VAL A 263 21.09 -0.89 -5.35
CA VAL A 263 19.99 0.03 -5.65
C VAL A 263 19.81 0.12 -7.17
N ALA A 264 20.91 0.32 -7.91
CA ALA A 264 20.89 0.46 -9.37
C ALA A 264 21.08 -0.87 -10.14
N SER A 265 21.11 -2.02 -9.45
CA SER A 265 21.36 -3.33 -10.07
C SER A 265 20.11 -3.96 -10.69
N HIS A 266 20.33 -5.03 -11.45
CA HIS A 266 19.26 -5.91 -11.94
C HIS A 266 19.58 -7.37 -11.53
N PRO A 267 18.86 -7.95 -10.54
CA PRO A 267 17.72 -7.39 -9.80
C PRO A 267 18.12 -6.30 -8.78
N ALA A 268 17.29 -5.27 -8.64
CA ALA A 268 17.46 -4.22 -7.63
C ALA A 268 17.02 -4.71 -6.24
N LEU A 269 17.62 -4.15 -5.19
CA LEU A 269 17.35 -4.52 -3.79
C LEU A 269 15.86 -4.37 -3.43
N VAL A 270 15.18 -3.32 -3.89
CA VAL A 270 13.73 -3.14 -3.65
C VAL A 270 12.91 -4.32 -4.19
N GLY A 271 13.33 -4.89 -5.32
CA GLY A 271 12.68 -6.06 -5.90
C GLY A 271 12.97 -7.35 -5.13
N VAL A 272 14.20 -7.51 -4.62
CA VAL A 272 14.54 -8.62 -3.72
C VAL A 272 13.70 -8.53 -2.44
N LEU A 273 13.58 -7.33 -1.86
CA LEU A 273 12.79 -7.10 -0.66
C LEU A 273 11.29 -7.35 -0.87
N ASP A 274 10.73 -7.04 -2.05
CA ASP A 274 9.34 -7.38 -2.41
C ASP A 274 9.07 -8.89 -2.32
N SER A 275 9.96 -9.70 -2.91
CA SER A 275 9.85 -11.16 -2.86
C SER A 275 10.03 -11.70 -1.44
N ILE A 276 10.97 -11.17 -0.65
CA ILE A 276 11.13 -11.54 0.77
C ILE A 276 9.88 -11.18 1.55
N ALA A 277 9.37 -9.95 1.42
CA ALA A 277 8.23 -9.46 2.19
C ALA A 277 6.95 -10.25 1.86
N ALA A 278 6.73 -10.58 0.59
CA ALA A 278 5.61 -11.41 0.15
C ALA A 278 5.71 -12.82 0.74
N THR A 279 6.84 -13.50 0.60
CA THR A 279 7.01 -14.89 1.11
C THR A 279 6.95 -14.95 2.64
N ASP A 280 7.54 -13.96 3.32
CA ASP A 280 7.50 -13.83 4.77
C ASP A 280 6.06 -13.61 5.29
N ALA A 281 5.23 -12.89 4.53
CA ALA A 281 3.86 -12.62 4.94
C ALA A 281 2.93 -13.85 4.88
N HIS A 282 3.26 -14.90 4.13
CA HIS A 282 2.38 -16.07 3.95
C HIS A 282 2.90 -17.29 4.70
N ASP A 283 2.01 -18.07 5.30
CA ASP A 283 2.40 -19.13 6.24
C ASP A 283 2.69 -20.47 5.57
N GLY A 284 2.28 -20.67 4.31
CA GLY A 284 2.48 -21.92 3.59
C GLY A 284 3.94 -22.14 3.16
N SER A 285 4.48 -23.31 3.49
CA SER A 285 5.86 -23.69 3.19
C SER A 285 6.19 -23.73 1.70
N ALA A 286 5.20 -24.01 0.85
CA ALA A 286 5.35 -24.07 -0.60
C ALA A 286 5.77 -22.73 -1.26
N THR A 287 5.59 -21.62 -0.55
CA THR A 287 5.92 -20.27 -1.05
C THR A 287 6.95 -19.58 -0.15
N LYS A 288 7.76 -20.35 0.59
CA LYS A 288 8.84 -19.82 1.41
C LYS A 288 10.17 -19.86 0.66
N LEU A 289 11.02 -18.87 0.96
CA LEU A 289 12.41 -18.83 0.54
C LEU A 289 13.28 -19.55 1.59
N PRO A 290 14.55 -19.87 1.24
CA PRO A 290 15.53 -20.34 2.21
C PRO A 290 15.64 -19.43 3.44
N LYS A 291 15.97 -20.01 4.61
CA LYS A 291 15.92 -19.32 5.91
C LYS A 291 16.78 -18.05 5.99
N GLU A 292 17.88 -17.98 5.23
CA GLU A 292 18.76 -16.81 5.19
C GLU A 292 18.09 -15.54 4.64
N PHE A 293 17.01 -15.67 3.87
CA PHE A 293 16.22 -14.53 3.38
C PHE A 293 15.46 -13.82 4.51
N TYR A 294 15.24 -14.49 5.64
CA TYR A 294 14.48 -13.98 6.79
C TYR A 294 15.37 -13.50 7.94
N ASP A 295 16.66 -13.30 7.68
CA ASP A 295 17.60 -12.76 8.65
C ASP A 295 17.25 -11.32 9.06
N SER A 296 17.22 -11.06 10.37
CA SER A 296 16.78 -9.77 10.92
C SER A 296 17.70 -8.61 10.55
N GLN A 297 19.02 -8.83 10.52
CA GLN A 297 19.98 -7.78 10.15
C GLN A 297 19.92 -7.48 8.67
N LEU A 298 19.87 -8.52 7.82
CA LEU A 298 19.66 -8.36 6.38
C LEU A 298 18.40 -7.53 6.10
N ARG A 299 17.33 -7.84 6.83
CA ARG A 299 16.05 -7.15 6.72
C ARG A 299 16.15 -5.69 7.12
N ALA A 300 16.80 -5.40 8.25
CA ALA A 300 17.01 -4.04 8.73
C ALA A 300 17.85 -3.21 7.73
N ASP A 301 18.95 -3.78 7.23
CA ASP A 301 19.81 -3.16 6.22
C ASP A 301 19.02 -2.88 4.92
N SER A 302 18.23 -3.86 4.47
CA SER A 302 17.42 -3.74 3.24
C SER A 302 16.37 -2.64 3.36
N ILE A 303 15.65 -2.59 4.48
CA ILE A 303 14.64 -1.55 4.75
C ILE A 303 15.31 -0.18 4.81
N LYS A 304 16.45 -0.05 5.50
CA LYS A 304 17.20 1.22 5.60
C LYS A 304 17.55 1.78 4.23
N ILE A 305 18.11 0.94 3.35
CA ILE A 305 18.53 1.33 2.00
C ILE A 305 17.32 1.69 1.14
N VAL A 306 16.30 0.83 1.08
CA VAL A 306 15.10 1.04 0.24
C VAL A 306 14.31 2.28 0.69
N VAL A 307 14.24 2.54 2.01
CA VAL A 307 13.59 3.76 2.52
C VAL A 307 14.35 5.02 2.13
N ASP A 308 15.69 4.99 2.06
CA ASP A 308 16.47 6.12 1.55
C ASP A 308 16.23 6.32 0.05
N GLU A 309 16.31 5.24 -0.75
CA GLU A 309 16.07 5.25 -2.19
C GLU A 309 14.71 5.86 -2.56
N TRP A 310 13.63 5.41 -1.92
CA TRP A 310 12.27 5.77 -2.31
C TRP A 310 11.73 7.02 -1.62
N PHE A 311 12.19 7.33 -0.40
CA PHE A 311 11.52 8.32 0.46
C PHE A 311 12.40 9.48 0.93
N ALA A 312 13.71 9.48 0.65
CA ALA A 312 14.56 10.62 1.02
C ALA A 312 14.10 11.94 0.38
N GLY A 313 13.63 11.90 -0.87
CA GLY A 313 13.11 13.08 -1.57
C GLY A 313 11.99 13.80 -0.83
N PHE A 314 11.08 13.07 -0.20
CA PHE A 314 9.99 13.67 0.58
C PHE A 314 10.49 14.40 1.83
N ARG A 315 11.62 14.00 2.41
CA ARG A 315 12.22 14.68 3.56
C ARG A 315 13.05 15.90 3.13
N GLU A 316 13.71 15.81 1.98
CA GLU A 316 14.78 16.74 1.61
C GLU A 316 14.39 17.81 0.58
N SER A 317 13.31 17.61 -0.19
CA SER A 317 12.94 18.52 -1.28
C SER A 317 11.47 18.94 -1.22
N ALA A 318 11.25 20.26 -1.15
CA ALA A 318 9.92 20.86 -1.23
C ALA A 318 9.24 20.55 -2.57
N GLU A 319 9.96 20.69 -3.69
CA GLU A 319 9.43 20.39 -5.02
C GLU A 319 9.03 18.91 -5.15
N TYR A 320 9.81 18.01 -4.56
CA TYR A 320 9.49 16.58 -4.53
C TYR A 320 8.21 16.28 -3.76
N ARG A 321 7.99 16.96 -2.63
CA ARG A 321 6.72 16.87 -1.89
C ARG A 321 5.56 17.44 -2.70
N THR A 322 5.72 18.63 -3.27
CA THR A 322 4.70 19.32 -4.07
C THR A 322 4.23 18.45 -5.23
N LEU A 323 5.16 17.92 -6.02
CA LEU A 323 4.83 17.13 -7.21
C LEU A 323 4.49 15.67 -6.90
N GLY A 324 5.01 15.11 -5.81
CA GLY A 324 4.79 13.71 -5.45
C GLY A 324 3.49 13.48 -4.68
N ILE A 325 3.19 14.27 -3.65
CA ILE A 325 2.03 14.00 -2.77
C ILE A 325 1.17 15.24 -2.49
N GLY A 326 1.63 16.43 -2.89
CA GLY A 326 0.94 17.70 -2.64
C GLY A 326 -0.51 17.69 -3.14
N GLY A 327 -0.79 17.10 -4.31
CA GLY A 327 -2.16 16.99 -4.83
C GLY A 327 -3.11 16.19 -3.94
N LEU A 328 -2.63 15.10 -3.32
CA LEU A 328 -3.44 14.35 -2.36
C LEU A 328 -3.71 15.13 -1.08
N LEU A 329 -2.67 15.82 -0.58
CA LEU A 329 -2.80 16.60 0.65
C LEU A 329 -3.71 17.82 0.43
N ALA A 330 -3.68 18.42 -0.75
CA ALA A 330 -4.62 19.45 -1.16
C ALA A 330 -6.05 18.88 -1.19
N ASP A 331 -6.28 17.77 -1.91
CA ASP A 331 -7.58 17.07 -1.95
C ASP A 331 -8.11 16.78 -0.51
N MET A 332 -7.25 16.34 0.41
CA MET A 332 -7.63 16.03 1.80
C MET A 332 -7.92 17.28 2.62
N THR A 333 -7.10 18.32 2.47
CA THR A 333 -7.23 19.58 3.21
C THR A 333 -8.49 20.32 2.77
N GLU A 334 -8.76 20.36 1.47
CA GLU A 334 -9.98 20.98 0.91
C GLU A 334 -11.24 20.34 1.50
N ARG A 335 -11.29 19.01 1.60
CA ARG A 335 -12.40 18.31 2.28
C ARG A 335 -12.54 18.65 3.77
N MET A 336 -11.45 18.98 4.45
CA MET A 336 -11.50 19.43 5.85
C MET A 336 -12.04 20.86 5.93
N VAL A 337 -11.61 21.74 5.02
CA VAL A 337 -12.10 23.12 4.91
C VAL A 337 -13.60 23.11 4.60
N ASP A 338 -14.04 22.37 3.58
CA ASP A 338 -15.45 22.22 3.23
C ASP A 338 -16.29 21.77 4.44
N SER A 339 -15.80 20.78 5.18
CA SER A 339 -16.47 20.30 6.39
C SER A 339 -16.52 21.36 7.50
N ALA A 340 -15.51 22.20 7.62
CA ALA A 340 -15.45 23.26 8.63
C ALA A 340 -16.35 24.47 8.26
N GLU A 341 -16.45 24.76 6.97
CA GLU A 341 -17.30 25.84 6.43
C GLU A 341 -18.76 25.40 6.22
N GLY A 342 -19.07 24.11 6.38
CA GLY A 342 -20.41 23.56 6.16
C GLY A 342 -20.77 23.46 4.67
N LEU A 343 -19.78 23.45 3.79
CA LEU A 343 -19.95 23.29 2.35
C LEU A 343 -20.16 21.80 2.00
N ALA A 344 -21.07 21.55 1.06
CA ALA A 344 -21.26 20.21 0.52
C ALA A 344 -20.09 19.87 -0.42
N ALA A 345 -19.60 18.63 -0.37
CA ALA A 345 -18.52 18.21 -1.26
C ALA A 345 -18.98 18.26 -2.74
N PRO A 346 -18.08 18.56 -3.71
CA PRO A 346 -18.44 18.73 -5.13
C PRO A 346 -19.14 17.51 -5.78
N SER A 347 -19.03 16.33 -5.17
CA SER A 347 -19.54 15.05 -5.69
C SER A 347 -20.74 14.50 -4.92
N SER A 348 -21.18 15.14 -3.83
CA SER A 348 -22.30 14.69 -3.01
C SER A 348 -23.43 15.71 -3.02
N GLN A 349 -24.63 15.26 -3.36
CA GLN A 349 -25.87 16.02 -3.15
C GLN A 349 -25.98 16.42 -1.65
N HIS A 350 -25.65 17.68 -1.34
CA HIS A 350 -25.98 18.39 -0.10
C HIS A 350 -25.59 17.76 1.25
N THR A 351 -24.79 16.69 1.29
CA THR A 351 -24.41 15.99 2.53
C THR A 351 -22.92 16.21 2.82
N PRO A 352 -22.54 16.83 3.95
CA PRO A 352 -21.13 16.99 4.33
C PRO A 352 -20.41 15.64 4.46
N LEU A 353 -19.14 15.60 4.05
CA LEU A 353 -18.32 14.40 4.21
C LEU A 353 -18.02 14.16 5.69
N GLN A 354 -18.46 13.00 6.18
CA GLN A 354 -18.17 12.53 7.54
C GLN A 354 -16.99 11.53 7.56
N PHE A 355 -16.93 10.60 6.59
CA PHE A 355 -15.93 9.53 6.58
C PHE A 355 -15.34 9.25 5.20
N GLY A 356 -14.04 9.45 5.05
CA GLY A 356 -13.29 9.06 3.85
C GLY A 356 -12.50 7.77 4.06
N LEU A 357 -12.52 6.87 3.07
CA LEU A 357 -11.71 5.65 3.05
C LEU A 357 -11.05 5.49 1.68
N SER A 358 -9.71 5.48 1.66
CA SER A 358 -8.92 5.46 0.43
C SER A 358 -7.97 4.27 0.35
N GLY A 359 -8.15 3.42 -0.67
CA GLY A 359 -7.24 2.33 -1.02
C GLY A 359 -6.03 2.81 -1.83
N CYS A 360 -4.84 2.72 -1.25
CA CYS A 360 -3.60 3.25 -1.83
C CYS A 360 -2.39 2.32 -1.58
N HIS A 361 -1.18 2.90 -1.52
CA HIS A 361 0.09 2.19 -1.51
C HIS A 361 0.99 2.60 -0.33
N ASP A 362 2.03 1.81 -0.10
CA ASP A 362 3.11 2.14 0.83
C ASP A 362 3.75 3.50 0.49
N THR A 363 3.95 3.78 -0.81
CA THR A 363 4.48 5.06 -1.28
C THR A 363 3.62 6.25 -0.87
N THR A 364 2.30 6.10 -0.90
CA THR A 364 1.34 7.11 -0.44
C THR A 364 1.49 7.34 1.06
N LEU A 365 1.46 6.28 1.87
CA LEU A 365 1.56 6.39 3.32
C LEU A 365 2.91 6.98 3.76
N ALA A 366 4.01 6.55 3.14
CA ALA A 366 5.33 7.06 3.44
C ALA A 366 5.47 8.55 3.08
N ALA A 367 4.95 8.97 1.93
CA ALA A 367 4.94 10.37 1.51
C ALA A 367 4.09 11.25 2.44
N THR A 368 2.89 10.79 2.81
CA THR A 368 2.01 11.50 3.77
C THR A 368 2.64 11.55 5.17
N ALA A 369 3.29 10.48 5.63
CA ALA A 369 4.00 10.48 6.92
C ALA A 369 5.17 11.47 6.94
N ALA A 370 5.92 11.57 5.83
CA ALA A 370 6.99 12.57 5.70
C ALA A 370 6.44 14.00 5.79
N PHE A 371 5.32 14.29 5.12
CA PHE A 371 4.64 15.58 5.26
C PHE A 371 4.17 15.83 6.69
N LYS A 372 3.51 14.86 7.32
CA LYS A 372 3.06 14.98 8.72
C LYS A 372 4.22 15.29 9.66
N SER A 373 5.40 14.68 9.44
CA SER A 373 6.59 14.95 10.26
C SER A 373 7.07 16.41 10.18
N ILE A 374 6.78 17.12 9.09
CA ILE A 374 7.07 18.55 8.94
C ILE A 374 6.07 19.36 9.77
N VAL A 375 4.77 19.04 9.67
CA VAL A 375 3.71 19.67 10.46
C VAL A 375 3.94 19.45 11.96
N ASP A 376 4.36 18.25 12.35
CA ASP A 376 4.62 17.90 13.75
C ASP A 376 5.79 18.71 14.35
N ARG A 377 6.74 19.19 13.53
CA ARG A 377 7.86 20.04 14.01
C ARG A 377 7.43 21.45 14.39
N ILE A 378 6.34 21.94 13.80
CA ILE A 378 5.81 23.29 14.07
C ILE A 378 4.58 23.24 14.98
N THR A 379 4.08 22.04 15.32
CA THR A 379 2.94 21.85 16.20
C THR A 379 3.42 21.83 17.67
N PRO A 380 2.93 22.75 18.52
CA PRO A 380 3.28 22.80 19.94
C PRO A 380 2.93 21.51 20.67
N THR A 381 3.87 20.94 21.42
CA THR A 381 3.65 19.71 22.21
C THR A 381 2.92 19.99 23.52
N ASP A 382 3.09 21.19 24.07
CA ASP A 382 2.32 21.73 25.20
C ASP A 382 2.12 23.23 24.94
N TRP A 383 0.99 23.58 24.32
CA TRP A 383 0.66 24.96 23.99
C TRP A 383 0.71 25.89 25.21
N LYS A 384 0.18 25.45 26.36
CA LYS A 384 0.09 26.29 27.55
C LYS A 384 1.48 26.62 28.10
N ALA A 385 2.36 25.63 28.17
CA ALA A 385 3.74 25.84 28.62
C ALA A 385 4.55 26.64 27.60
N GLN A 386 4.45 26.29 26.31
CA GLN A 386 5.26 26.92 25.24
C GLN A 386 4.86 28.37 24.96
N CYS A 387 3.57 28.73 25.12
CA CYS A 387 3.14 30.13 25.05
C CYS A 387 3.70 31.01 26.16
N GLY A 388 4.06 30.43 27.32
CA GLY A 388 4.71 31.14 28.41
C GLY A 388 6.24 31.10 28.39
N ALA A 389 6.85 30.45 27.39
CA ALA A 389 8.29 30.26 27.30
C ALA A 389 8.97 31.37 26.49
N ASN A 390 10.29 31.52 26.64
CA ASN A 390 11.14 32.43 25.85
C ASN A 390 10.74 33.92 25.88
N LEU A 391 10.06 34.37 26.93
CA LEU A 391 9.62 35.77 27.08
C LEU A 391 10.78 36.78 27.16
N ASP A 392 11.98 36.29 27.46
CA ASP A 392 13.24 37.02 27.51
C ASP A 392 13.97 37.12 26.15
N LYS A 393 13.50 36.40 25.12
CA LYS A 393 14.10 36.41 23.78
C LYS A 393 13.50 37.50 22.88
N PRO A 394 14.25 38.00 21.87
CA PRO A 394 13.69 38.91 20.87
C PRO A 394 12.48 38.30 20.16
N ALA A 395 11.41 39.08 20.00
CA ALA A 395 10.18 38.65 19.32
C ALA A 395 10.37 38.45 17.80
N LEU A 396 11.42 39.07 17.23
CA LEU A 396 11.80 38.89 15.83
C LEU A 396 12.95 37.88 15.74
N PRO A 397 12.87 36.88 14.84
CA PRO A 397 13.97 35.94 14.66
C PRO A 397 15.20 36.64 14.07
N SER A 398 16.39 36.12 14.39
CA SER A 398 17.66 36.68 13.90
C SER A 398 17.86 36.57 12.38
N LYS A 399 17.08 35.70 11.74
CA LYS A 399 17.00 35.53 10.28
C LYS A 399 15.53 35.37 9.90
N PRO A 400 15.09 35.88 8.74
CA PRO A 400 13.74 35.58 8.24
C PRO A 400 13.50 34.08 8.14
N GLU A 401 12.36 33.62 8.68
CA GLU A 401 11.92 32.22 8.65
C GLU A 401 10.66 32.13 7.76
N PRO A 402 10.80 32.10 6.42
CA PRO A 402 9.66 32.07 5.51
C PRO A 402 8.85 30.79 5.69
N ALA A 403 7.52 30.93 5.64
CA ALA A 403 6.61 29.80 5.74
C ALA A 403 6.89 28.76 4.64
N GLY A 404 6.97 27.48 5.01
CA GLY A 404 6.98 26.35 4.07
C GLY A 404 8.34 25.66 3.82
N TYR A 405 9.40 25.96 4.60
CA TYR A 405 10.72 25.32 4.46
C TYR A 405 11.10 24.43 5.63
#